data_AF-A0A7W1PR09-F1
#
_entry.id   AF-A0A7W1PR09-F1
#
_cell.length_a   1.000
_cell.length_b   1.000
_cell.length_c   1.000
_cell.angle_alpha   90.00
_cell.angle_beta   90.00
_cell.angle_gamma   90.00
#
_symmetry.space_group_name_H-M   'P 1'
#
loop_
_entity.id
_entity.type
_entity.pdbx_description
1 polymer ?
#
loop_
_entity_poly.entity_id
_entity_poly.type
_entity_poly.pdbx_seq_one_letter_code
_entity_poly.pdbx_strand_id
1 'polypeptide(L)' 'MSRPTPSIALDDLPADARERLGLKAPRKPRRGMSKDQVRTHALRVLAVIAELSQADRRRVLEQALRANAV' A
#
# COMPACT_ATOMS: atom_id res chain seq x y z
N MET A 1 -20.51 11.45 33.89
CA MET A 1 -19.48 10.40 33.98
C MET A 1 -19.68 9.43 32.82
N SER A 2 -18.85 9.45 31.78
CA SER A 2 -18.95 8.49 30.65
C SER A 2 -18.37 7.14 31.07
N ARG A 3 -19.15 6.06 30.90
CA ARG A 3 -18.64 4.69 31.06
C ARG A 3 -17.69 4.37 29.90
N PRO A 4 -16.52 3.78 30.14
CA PRO A 4 -15.68 3.27 29.06
C PRO A 4 -16.43 2.12 28.37
N THR A 5 -16.69 2.26 27.08
CA THR A 5 -17.20 1.17 26.24
C THR A 5 -16.07 0.15 26.03
N PRO A 6 -16.29 -1.14 26.32
CA PRO A 6 -15.31 -2.16 25.99
C PRO A 6 -15.18 -2.22 24.45
N SER A 7 -14.00 -1.88 23.94
CA SER A 7 -13.64 -2.04 22.53
C SER A 7 -12.89 -3.36 22.39
N ILE A 8 -13.45 -4.29 21.63
CA ILE A 8 -12.77 -5.53 21.25
C ILE A 8 -12.00 -5.24 19.97
N ALA A 9 -10.69 -5.50 19.98
CA ALA A 9 -9.90 -5.35 18.76
C ALA A 9 -10.31 -6.43 17.75
N LEU A 10 -10.52 -6.01 16.50
CA LEU A 10 -10.95 -6.92 15.43
C LEU A 10 -9.96 -8.07 15.19
N ASP A 11 -8.69 -7.85 15.54
CA ASP A 11 -7.62 -8.84 15.43
C ASP A 11 -7.76 -10.00 16.42
N ASP A 12 -8.46 -9.80 17.54
CA ASP A 12 -8.66 -10.80 18.59
C ASP A 12 -9.79 -11.78 18.27
N LEU A 13 -10.63 -11.47 17.27
CA LEU A 13 -11.67 -12.40 16.82
C LEU A 13 -11.06 -13.52 15.97
N PRO A 14 -11.49 -14.78 16.12
CA PRO A 14 -11.11 -15.85 15.21
C PRO A 14 -11.76 -15.66 13.82
N ALA A 15 -11.17 -16.27 12.79
CA ALA A 15 -11.54 -16.00 11.39
C ALA A 15 -13.00 -16.36 11.06
N ASP A 16 -13.50 -17.44 11.65
CA ASP A 16 -14.88 -17.91 11.56
C ASP A 16 -15.89 -16.91 12.17
N ALA A 17 -15.54 -16.30 13.31
CA ALA A 17 -16.35 -15.26 13.93
C ALA A 17 -16.39 -13.97 13.09
N ARG A 18 -15.26 -13.59 12.46
CA ARG A 18 -15.20 -12.43 11.55
C ARG A 18 -16.08 -12.65 10.32
N GLU A 19 -16.06 -13.84 9.75
CA GLU A 19 -16.88 -14.20 8.59
C GLU A 19 -18.37 -14.16 8.91
N ARG A 20 -18.79 -14.74 10.05
CA ARG A 20 -20.17 -14.68 10.53
C ARG A 20 -20.67 -13.26 10.79
N LEU A 21 -19.77 -12.35 11.17
CA LEU A 21 -20.06 -10.94 11.43
C LEU A 21 -19.89 -10.05 10.18
N GLY A 22 -19.51 -10.62 9.02
CA GLY A 22 -19.27 -9.85 7.79
C GLY A 22 -18.07 -8.91 7.87
N LEU A 23 -17.16 -9.11 8.83
CA LEU A 23 -16.02 -8.24 9.09
C LEU A 23 -14.85 -8.63 8.17
N LYS A 24 -14.45 -7.72 7.29
CA LYS A 24 -13.26 -7.91 6.46
C LYS A 24 -12.01 -7.90 7.34
N ALA A 25 -11.13 -8.87 7.13
CA ALA A 25 -9.84 -8.91 7.82
C ALA A 25 -9.11 -7.56 7.61
N PRO A 26 -8.59 -6.94 8.67
CA PRO A 26 -7.82 -5.71 8.53
C PRO A 26 -6.65 -6.01 7.61
N ARG A 27 -6.48 -5.16 6.59
CA ARG A 27 -5.31 -5.26 5.70
C ARG A 27 -4.08 -5.11 6.58
N LYS A 28 -3.27 -6.17 6.67
CA LYS A 28 -1.98 -6.10 7.36
C LYS A 28 -1.26 -4.85 6.84
N PRO A 29 -0.77 -3.96 7.73
CA PRO A 29 -0.01 -2.80 7.28
C PRO A 29 1.14 -3.32 6.42
N ARG A 30 1.21 -2.84 5.18
CA ARG A 30 2.31 -3.20 4.27
C ARG A 30 3.59 -2.82 5.00
N ARG A 31 4.44 -3.81 5.31
CA ARG A 31 5.79 -3.51 5.81
C ARG A 31 6.46 -2.61 4.78
N GLY A 32 7.03 -1.50 5.25
CA GLY A 32 7.83 -0.63 4.38
C GLY A 32 8.94 -1.42 3.72
N MET A 33 9.30 -1.05 2.48
CA MET A 33 10.42 -1.69 1.79
C MET A 33 11.73 -1.41 2.55
N SER A 34 12.62 -2.41 2.62
CA SER A 34 13.99 -2.17 3.07
C SER A 34 14.74 -1.28 2.07
N LYS A 35 15.86 -0.66 2.50
CA LYS A 35 16.68 0.18 1.60
C LYS A 35 17.14 -0.58 0.34
N ASP A 36 17.51 -1.85 0.50
CA ASP A 36 17.95 -2.69 -0.62
C ASP A 36 16.79 -3.04 -1.57
N GLN A 37 15.59 -3.26 -1.01
CA GLN A 37 14.38 -3.49 -1.80
C GLN A 37 14.00 -2.24 -2.60
N VAL A 38 14.08 -1.05 -1.98
CA VAL A 38 13.85 0.22 -2.67
C VAL A 38 14.84 0.40 -3.81
N ARG A 39 16.15 0.17 -3.56
CA ARG A 39 17.19 0.29 -4.59
C ARG A 39 16.93 -0.67 -5.75
N THR A 40 16.64 -1.94 -5.45
CA THR A 40 16.36 -2.96 -6.47
C THR A 40 15.12 -2.60 -7.28
N HIS A 41 14.07 -2.14 -6.60
CA HIS A 41 12.83 -1.75 -7.25
C HIS A 41 13.02 -0.52 -8.15
N ALA A 42 13.75 0.50 -7.68
CA ALA A 42 14.07 1.68 -8.48
C ALA A 42 14.84 1.33 -9.75
N LEU A 43 15.85 0.46 -9.67
CA LEU A 43 16.61 0.00 -10.84
C LEU A 43 15.73 -0.75 -11.85
N ARG A 44 14.81 -1.60 -11.37
CA ARG A 44 13.87 -2.31 -12.24
C ARG A 44 12.93 -1.35 -12.97
N VAL A 45 12.43 -0.33 -12.26
CA VAL A 45 11.56 0.70 -12.87
C VAL A 45 12.34 1.51 -13.91
N LEU A 46 13.57 1.91 -13.60
CA LEU A 46 14.42 2.65 -14.53
C LEU A 46 14.75 1.86 -15.80
N ALA A 47 14.96 0.54 -15.69
CA ALA A 47 15.18 -0.33 -16.85
C ALA A 47 13.98 -0.30 -17.82
N VAL A 48 12.75 -0.37 -17.31
CA VAL A 48 11.54 -0.28 -18.14
C VAL A 48 11.41 1.11 -18.78
N ILE A 49 11.70 2.18 -18.04
CA ILE A 49 11.63 3.55 -18.57
C ILE A 49 12.67 3.78 -19.68
N ALA A 50 13.83 3.11 -19.59
CA ALA A 50 14.89 3.23 -20.59
C ALA A 50 14.45 2.75 -21.99
N GLU A 51 13.52 1.80 -22.07
CA GLU A 51 12.99 1.28 -23.34
C GLU A 51 11.91 2.18 -23.97
N LEU A 52 11.39 3.15 -23.22
CA LEU A 52 10.34 4.05 -23.70
C LEU A 52 10.86 5.16 -24.62
N SER A 53 9.98 5.59 -25.54
CA SER A 53 10.19 6.80 -26.33
C SER A 53 10.23 8.06 -25.44
N GLN A 54 10.80 9.16 -25.93
CA GLN A 54 10.82 10.43 -25.19
C GLN A 54 9.40 10.95 -24.86
N ALA A 55 8.45 10.77 -25.78
CA ALA A 55 7.06 11.15 -25.56
C ALA A 55 6.42 10.33 -24.42
N ASP A 56 6.69 9.03 -24.36
CA ASP A 56 6.16 8.16 -23.32
C ASP A 56 6.82 8.41 -21.97
N ARG A 57 8.14 8.66 -21.94
CA ARG A 57 8.84 9.07 -20.70
C ARG A 57 8.23 10.33 -20.10
N ARG A 58 7.84 11.30 -20.94
CA ARG A 58 7.16 12.53 -20.49
C ARG A 58 5.80 12.22 -19.87
N ARG A 59 5.01 11.33 -20.47
CA ARG A 59 3.72 10.89 -19.91
C ARG A 59 3.88 10.20 -18.56
N VAL A 60 4.88 9.32 -18.42
CA VAL A 60 5.20 8.66 -17.14
C VAL A 60 5.57 9.70 -16.08
N LEU A 61 6.40 10.68 -16.41
CA LEU A 61 6.80 11.75 -15.50
C LEU A 61 5.58 12.58 -15.05
N GLU A 62 4.72 13.00 -15.98
CA GLU A 62 3.51 13.77 -15.66
C GLU A 62 2.58 13.00 -14.72
N GLN A 63 2.40 11.69 -14.96
CA GLN A 63 1.59 10.84 -14.09
C GLN A 63 2.22 10.65 -12.71
N ALA A 64 3.54 10.47 -12.64
CA ALA A 64 4.27 10.35 -11.37
C ALA A 64 4.16 11.63 -10.54
N LEU A 65 4.30 12.80 -11.15
CA LEU A 65 4.14 14.10 -10.49
C LEU A 65 2.72 14.27 -9.94
N ARG A 66 1.69 13.89 -10.70
CA ARG A 66 0.29 13.91 -10.22
C ARG A 66 0.07 12.98 -9.03
N ALA A 67 0.65 11.79 -9.04
CA ALA A 67 0.53 10.83 -7.94
C ALA A 67 1.29 11.26 -6.68
N ASN A 68 2.38 12.02 -6.82
CA ASN A 68 3.19 12.52 -5.71
C ASN A 68 2.66 13.83 -5.09
N ALA A 69 1.69 14.50 -5.73
CA ALA A 69 1.06 15.72 -5.22
C ALA A 69 -0.04 15.46 -4.15
N VAL A 70 -0.07 14.25 -3.59
CA VAL A 70 -1.01 13.78 -2.55
C VAL A 70 -0.30 13.66 -1.21
#